data_AF-A0A1B1A531-F1
#
_entry.id   AF-A0A1B1A531-F1
#
_cell.length_a   1.000
_cell.length_b   1.000
_cell.length_c   1.000
_cell.angle_alpha   90.00
_cell.angle_beta   90.00
_cell.angle_gamma   90.00
#
_symmetry.space_group_name_H-M   'P 1'
#
loop_
_entity.id
_entity.type
_entity.pdbx_description
1 polymer ?
#
loop_
_entity_poly.entity_id
_entity_poly.type
_entity_poly.pdbx_seq_one_letter_code
_entity_poly.pdbx_strand_id
1 'polypeptide(L)'
;MKEPEWPLMLILSGVPVLASHVNSEEQIAHLLSHVHFDEIHLGRFADPTRDPDLIELNKLVYTYAERADIDVEELVDVDFLQRLDFACGSRWGLVIELLIRALGLCRLHGQKSATVKMFSEAYAQNSRLPQGLCPFTAPGYRDMIDGGKLMEMVLDK
;
A
#
# COMPACT_ATOMS: atom_id res chain seq x y z
N MET A 1 -8.66 22.68 -23.13
CA MET A 1 -10.09 22.33 -23.10
C MET A 1 -10.84 23.28 -24.01
N LYS A 2 -11.61 22.79 -24.99
CA LYS A 2 -12.19 23.64 -26.05
C LYS A 2 -13.47 24.39 -25.63
N GLU A 3 -14.11 24.02 -24.53
CA GLU A 3 -15.15 24.85 -23.89
C GLU A 3 -14.93 24.92 -22.37
N PRO A 4 -14.80 26.12 -21.77
CA PRO A 4 -14.55 26.30 -20.35
C PRO A 4 -15.79 26.05 -19.46
N GLU A 5 -16.99 26.02 -20.03
CA GLU A 5 -18.25 25.77 -19.31
C GLU A 5 -18.70 24.31 -19.34
N TRP A 6 -17.83 23.39 -19.81
CA TRP A 6 -18.20 21.99 -19.93
C TRP A 6 -18.51 21.41 -18.52
N PRO A 7 -19.73 20.90 -18.27
CA PRO A 7 -20.15 20.51 -16.92
C PRO A 7 -19.60 19.16 -16.46
N LEU A 8 -18.65 18.57 -17.18
CA LEU A 8 -18.19 17.19 -16.99
C LEU A 8 -16.67 17.13 -16.89
N MET A 9 -16.18 16.65 -15.74
CA MET A 9 -14.78 16.29 -15.54
C MET A 9 -14.69 14.76 -15.48
N LEU A 10 -13.99 14.15 -16.43
CA LEU A 10 -13.77 12.70 -16.48
C LEU A 10 -12.47 12.36 -15.75
N ILE A 11 -12.57 11.51 -14.72
CA ILE A 11 -11.41 10.92 -14.03
C ILE A 11 -11.38 9.44 -14.38
N LEU A 12 -10.34 9.02 -15.08
CA LEU A 12 -10.12 7.63 -15.49
C LEU A 12 -8.99 7.05 -14.63
N SER A 13 -9.29 6.02 -13.83
CA SER A 13 -8.33 5.38 -12.92
C SER A 13 -8.53 3.86 -12.91
N GLY A 14 -7.45 3.10 -12.63
CA GLY A 14 -7.52 1.66 -12.37
C GLY A 14 -7.58 0.73 -13.59
N VAL A 15 -7.38 1.22 -14.81
CA VAL A 15 -7.39 0.39 -16.04
C VAL A 15 -6.18 0.70 -16.92
N PRO A 16 -5.05 -0.02 -16.75
CA PRO A 16 -3.81 0.23 -17.50
C PRO A 16 -4.00 0.10 -19.02
N VAL A 17 -4.84 -0.83 -19.46
CA VAL A 17 -5.16 -1.03 -20.88
C VAL A 17 -5.81 0.23 -21.48
N LEU A 18 -6.63 0.95 -20.71
CA LEU A 18 -7.28 2.17 -21.17
C LEU A 18 -6.26 3.28 -21.41
N ALA A 19 -5.18 3.34 -20.61
CA ALA A 19 -4.12 4.34 -20.81
C ALA A 19 -3.48 4.21 -22.19
N SER A 20 -3.24 2.99 -22.68
CA SER A 20 -2.70 2.78 -24.03
C SER A 20 -3.63 3.27 -25.15
N HIS A 21 -4.94 3.04 -25.01
CA HIS A 21 -5.95 3.46 -25.99
C HIS A 21 -6.20 4.97 -25.96
N VAL A 22 -6.17 5.56 -24.77
CA VAL A 22 -6.32 7.00 -24.58
C VAL A 22 -5.10 7.75 -25.12
N ASN A 23 -3.90 7.20 -24.91
CA ASN A 23 -2.65 7.79 -25.39
C ASN A 23 -2.46 7.63 -26.89
N SER A 24 -3.07 6.64 -27.55
CA SER A 24 -3.00 6.49 -29.00
C SER A 24 -3.78 7.57 -29.76
N GLU A 25 -4.75 8.22 -29.10
CA GLU A 25 -5.57 9.28 -29.69
C GLU A 25 -5.00 10.67 -29.33
N GLU A 26 -4.30 11.30 -30.27
CA GLU A 26 -3.58 12.57 -30.08
C GLU A 26 -4.44 13.70 -29.49
N GLN A 27 -5.73 13.75 -29.88
CA GLN A 27 -6.67 14.77 -29.42
C GLN A 27 -7.07 14.58 -27.95
N ILE A 28 -7.16 13.33 -27.49
CA ILE A 28 -7.55 13.00 -26.11
C ILE A 28 -6.33 13.14 -25.20
N ALA A 29 -5.16 12.66 -25.64
CA ALA A 29 -3.91 12.78 -24.88
C ALA A 29 -3.57 14.23 -24.52
N HIS A 30 -3.80 15.20 -25.42
CA HIS A 30 -3.58 16.63 -25.15
C HIS A 30 -4.61 17.28 -24.20
N LEU A 31 -5.75 16.61 -23.97
CA LEU A 31 -6.81 17.11 -23.11
C LEU A 31 -6.82 16.47 -21.72
N LEU A 32 -5.92 15.50 -21.48
CA LEU A 32 -5.83 14.79 -20.22
C LEU A 32 -4.57 15.18 -19.45
N SER A 33 -4.70 15.24 -18.13
CA SER A 33 -3.57 15.29 -17.22
C SER A 33 -3.35 13.88 -16.67
N HIS A 34 -2.27 13.23 -17.12
CA HIS A 34 -1.91 11.89 -16.66
C HIS A 34 -1.17 11.99 -15.33
N VAL A 35 -1.64 11.24 -14.34
CA VAL A 35 -0.93 11.02 -13.07
C VAL A 35 -0.57 9.55 -13.01
N HIS A 36 0.73 9.27 -12.98
CA HIS A 36 1.25 7.93 -12.78
C HIS A 36 1.75 7.79 -11.34
N PHE A 37 1.49 6.63 -10.74
CA PHE A 37 2.01 6.27 -9.43
C PHE A 37 2.88 5.04 -9.62
N ASP A 38 4.18 5.20 -9.38
CA ASP A 38 5.11 4.09 -9.38
C ASP A 38 4.86 3.19 -8.16
N GLU A 39 5.26 1.92 -8.29
CA GLU A 39 5.31 1.01 -7.15
C GLU A 39 6.35 1.46 -6.13
N ILE A 40 6.20 0.98 -4.90
CA ILE A 40 7.18 1.21 -3.84
C ILE A 40 8.43 0.39 -4.15
N HIS A 41 9.60 1.03 -4.14
CA HIS A 41 10.87 0.40 -4.49
C HIS A 41 11.86 0.44 -3.32
N LEU A 42 11.60 -0.37 -2.29
CA LEU A 42 12.53 -0.52 -1.17
C LEU A 42 13.67 -1.50 -1.49
N GLY A 43 14.89 -0.98 -1.54
CA GLY A 43 16.09 -1.81 -1.56
C GLY A 43 16.27 -2.61 -0.26
N ARG A 44 16.95 -3.76 -0.32
CA ARG A 44 17.30 -4.56 0.89
C ARG A 44 18.10 -3.75 1.92
N PHE A 45 18.82 -2.73 1.47
CA PHE A 45 19.64 -1.83 2.28
C PHE A 45 19.13 -0.38 2.24
N ALA A 46 17.81 -0.19 2.11
CA ALA A 46 17.20 1.15 2.11
C ALA A 46 17.62 1.93 3.37
N ASP A 47 18.13 3.15 3.15
CA ASP A 47 18.54 4.07 4.22
C ASP A 47 17.33 4.92 4.61
N PRO A 48 16.88 4.87 5.88
CA PRO A 48 15.69 5.59 6.32
C PRO A 48 15.78 7.12 6.20
N THR A 49 16.99 7.66 5.99
CA THR A 49 17.23 9.10 5.84
C THR A 49 17.37 9.56 4.40
N ARG A 50 17.48 8.63 3.44
CA ARG A 50 17.78 8.95 2.04
C ARG A 50 16.83 8.31 1.03
N ASP A 51 16.24 7.17 1.38
CA ASP A 51 15.32 6.45 0.50
C ASP A 51 13.96 7.18 0.45
N PRO A 52 13.56 7.71 -0.72
CA PRO A 52 12.36 8.54 -0.82
C PRO A 52 11.08 7.76 -0.48
N ASP A 53 11.02 6.48 -0.85
CA ASP A 53 9.83 5.65 -0.63
C ASP A 53 9.73 5.24 0.84
N LEU A 54 10.86 4.95 1.49
CA LEU A 54 10.88 4.68 2.93
C LEU A 54 10.48 5.92 3.73
N ILE A 55 11.00 7.09 3.34
CA ILE A 55 10.62 8.38 3.96
C ILE A 55 9.11 8.62 3.79
N GLU A 56 8.55 8.35 2.61
CA GLU A 56 7.13 8.59 2.34
C GLU A 56 6.23 7.56 3.05
N LEU A 57 6.64 6.29 3.11
CA LEU A 57 5.98 5.28 3.95
C LEU A 57 5.93 5.70 5.41
N ASN A 58 7.06 6.17 5.95
CA ASN A 58 7.14 6.64 7.32
C ASN A 58 6.15 7.79 7.55
N LYS A 59 6.15 8.80 6.67
CA LYS A 59 5.19 9.92 6.75
C LYS A 59 3.74 9.45 6.69
N LEU A 60 3.41 8.49 5.82
CA LEU A 60 2.05 7.93 5.75
C LEU A 60 1.64 7.31 7.08
N VAL A 61 2.49 6.48 7.68
CA VAL A 61 2.20 5.87 8.99
C VAL A 61 1.88 6.93 10.03
N TYR A 62 2.77 7.92 10.20
CA TYR A 62 2.57 9.00 11.17
C TYR A 62 1.34 9.87 10.87
N THR A 63 1.07 10.19 9.60
CA THR A 63 -0.08 11.02 9.20
C THR A 63 -1.40 10.35 9.57
N TYR A 64 -1.54 9.05 9.28
CA TYR A 64 -2.76 8.31 9.61
C TYR A 64 -2.87 8.02 11.11
N ALA A 65 -1.74 7.78 11.78
CA ALA A 65 -1.67 7.60 13.24
C ALA A 65 -2.13 8.85 14.00
N GLU A 66 -1.60 10.02 13.63
CA GLU A 66 -2.01 11.32 14.18
C GLU A 66 -3.51 11.54 13.95
N ARG A 67 -4.00 11.27 12.74
CA ARG A 67 -5.42 11.44 12.40
C ARG A 67 -6.34 10.52 13.20
N ALA A 68 -5.84 9.36 13.61
CA ALA A 68 -6.54 8.39 14.44
C ALA A 68 -6.35 8.62 15.95
N ASP A 69 -5.46 9.52 16.37
CA ASP A 69 -5.04 9.67 17.78
C ASP A 69 -4.54 8.33 18.36
N ILE A 70 -3.60 7.72 17.64
CA ILE A 70 -2.89 6.48 17.99
C ILE A 70 -1.38 6.74 17.91
N ASP A 71 -0.66 6.36 18.96
CA ASP A 71 0.79 6.38 19.02
C ASP A 71 1.41 5.20 18.26
N VAL A 72 2.49 5.45 17.52
CA VAL A 72 3.18 4.46 16.68
C VAL A 72 4.69 4.47 16.90
N GLU A 73 5.21 5.28 17.82
CA GLU A 73 6.65 5.52 17.99
C GLU A 73 7.43 4.22 18.26
N GLU A 74 6.91 3.36 19.12
CA GLU A 74 7.55 2.07 19.45
C GLU A 74 7.40 1.00 18.36
N LEU A 75 6.49 1.20 17.41
CA LEU A 75 6.22 0.25 16.33
C LEU A 75 7.06 0.53 15.08
N VAL A 76 7.33 1.80 14.79
CA VAL A 76 7.85 2.22 13.50
C VAL A 76 9.38 2.15 13.50
N ASP A 77 9.88 1.08 12.89
CA ASP A 77 11.28 0.94 12.50
C ASP A 77 11.40 0.54 11.01
N VAL A 78 12.63 0.43 10.53
CA VAL A 78 12.91 0.04 9.14
C VAL A 78 12.35 -1.36 8.82
N ASP A 79 12.39 -2.30 9.75
CA ASP A 79 11.89 -3.67 9.52
C ASP A 79 10.37 -3.66 9.38
N PHE A 80 9.66 -2.92 10.24
CA PHE A 80 8.22 -2.72 10.17
C PHE A 80 7.81 -2.10 8.84
N LEU A 81 8.49 -1.04 8.39
CA LEU A 81 8.17 -0.37 7.11
C LEU A 81 8.40 -1.30 5.91
N GLN A 82 9.47 -2.11 5.93
CA GLN A 82 9.70 -3.10 4.89
C GLN A 82 8.65 -4.22 4.88
N ARG A 83 8.18 -4.65 6.05
CA ARG A 83 7.09 -5.64 6.17
C ARG A 83 5.76 -5.05 5.72
N LEU A 84 5.52 -3.77 6.00
CA LEU A 84 4.33 -3.04 5.56
C LEU A 84 4.28 -2.95 4.03
N ASP A 85 5.37 -2.55 3.38
CA ASP A 85 5.54 -2.57 1.93
C ASP A 85 5.27 -3.96 1.34
N PHE A 86 5.97 -4.97 1.88
CA PHE A 86 5.83 -6.34 1.41
C PHE A 86 4.40 -6.89 1.56
N ALA A 87 3.76 -6.64 2.71
CA ALA A 87 2.37 -7.04 2.96
C ALA A 87 1.39 -6.40 1.96
N CYS A 88 1.73 -5.24 1.43
CA CYS A 88 0.92 -4.49 0.48
C CYS A 88 1.32 -4.74 -0.98
N GLY A 89 2.32 -5.60 -1.23
CA GLY A 89 2.84 -5.89 -2.55
C GLY A 89 3.27 -4.64 -3.30
N SER A 90 3.98 -3.73 -2.61
CA SER A 90 4.53 -2.50 -3.18
C SER A 90 3.52 -1.53 -3.80
N ARG A 91 2.26 -1.58 -3.34
CA ARG A 91 1.19 -0.68 -3.79
C ARG A 91 0.78 0.29 -2.67
N TRP A 92 1.00 1.58 -2.90
CA TRP A 92 0.63 2.68 -1.99
C TRP A 92 -0.83 2.62 -1.52
N GLY A 93 -1.77 2.32 -2.42
CA GLY A 93 -3.19 2.22 -2.06
C GLY A 93 -3.49 1.12 -1.04
N LEU A 94 -2.81 -0.03 -1.12
CA LEU A 94 -2.97 -1.12 -0.16
C LEU A 94 -2.31 -0.80 1.18
N VAL A 95 -1.20 -0.05 1.18
CA VAL A 95 -0.60 0.49 2.41
C VAL A 95 -1.59 1.37 3.15
N ILE A 96 -2.19 2.34 2.45
CA ILE A 96 -3.19 3.24 3.04
C ILE A 96 -4.39 2.45 3.59
N GLU A 97 -4.90 1.49 2.82
CA GLU A 97 -6.02 0.66 3.27
C GLU A 97 -5.69 -0.14 4.53
N LEU A 98 -4.49 -0.73 4.59
CA LEU A 98 -4.06 -1.51 5.75
C LEU A 98 -3.85 -0.63 6.98
N LEU A 99 -3.28 0.57 6.82
CA LEU A 99 -3.13 1.56 7.89
C LEU A 99 -4.48 1.96 8.48
N ILE A 100 -5.45 2.34 7.64
CA ILE A 100 -6.80 2.72 8.08
C ILE A 100 -7.44 1.59 8.88
N ARG A 101 -7.32 0.34 8.41
CA ARG A 101 -7.87 -0.83 9.11
C ARG A 101 -7.18 -1.08 10.45
N ALA A 102 -5.85 -1.16 10.47
CA ALA A 102 -5.09 -1.48 11.68
C ALA A 102 -5.28 -0.42 12.78
N LEU A 103 -5.23 0.87 12.41
CA LEU A 103 -5.45 1.97 13.34
C LEU A 103 -6.93 2.06 13.75
N GLY A 104 -7.85 1.74 12.84
CA GLY A 104 -9.27 1.56 13.15
C GLY A 104 -9.52 0.46 14.19
N LEU A 105 -8.82 -0.67 14.11
CA LEU A 105 -8.88 -1.74 15.12
C LEU A 105 -8.34 -1.27 16.47
N CYS A 106 -7.23 -0.52 16.48
CA CYS A 106 -6.71 0.09 17.71
C CYS A 106 -7.80 0.93 18.39
N ARG A 107 -8.49 1.78 17.61
CA ARG A 107 -9.60 2.62 18.10
C ARG A 107 -10.79 1.81 18.57
N LEU A 108 -11.19 0.79 17.82
CA LEU A 108 -12.29 -0.10 18.18
C LEU A 108 -12.03 -0.80 19.52
N HIS A 109 -10.78 -1.17 19.79
CA HIS A 109 -10.36 -1.82 21.03
C HIS A 109 -9.97 -0.84 22.15
N GLY A 110 -10.13 0.46 21.94
CA GLY A 110 -9.77 1.48 22.93
C GLY A 110 -8.26 1.57 23.22
N GLN A 111 -7.41 1.06 22.32
CA GLN A 111 -5.96 1.16 22.45
C GLN A 111 -5.48 2.56 22.04
N LYS A 112 -4.38 2.99 22.66
CA LYS A 112 -3.73 4.27 22.38
C LYS A 112 -2.40 4.16 21.66
N SER A 113 -1.84 2.96 21.56
CA SER A 113 -0.63 2.70 20.80
C SER A 113 -0.87 1.51 19.87
N ALA A 114 -0.33 1.59 18.66
CA ALA A 114 -0.41 0.52 17.67
C ALA A 114 0.56 -0.61 18.01
N THR A 115 0.21 -1.83 17.61
CA THR A 115 1.06 -3.01 17.80
C THR A 115 1.10 -3.85 16.54
N VAL A 116 2.17 -4.63 16.39
CA VAL A 116 2.31 -5.66 15.34
C VAL A 116 1.08 -6.58 15.28
N LYS A 117 0.46 -6.87 16.42
CA LYS A 117 -0.76 -7.68 16.52
C LYS A 117 -1.92 -7.05 15.75
N MET A 118 -2.14 -5.75 15.90
CA MET A 118 -3.24 -5.02 15.21
C MET A 118 -3.04 -5.04 13.69
N PHE A 119 -1.80 -4.86 13.23
CA PHE A 119 -1.46 -4.96 11.80
C PHE A 119 -1.60 -6.38 11.27
N SER A 120 -1.21 -7.39 12.06
CA SER A 120 -1.39 -8.80 11.69
C SER A 120 -2.86 -9.18 11.58
N GLU A 121 -3.70 -8.68 12.49
CA GLU A 121 -5.14 -8.89 12.45
C GLU A 121 -5.78 -8.19 11.26
N ALA A 122 -5.44 -6.91 11.03
CA ALA A 122 -5.91 -6.17 9.86
C ALA A 122 -5.50 -6.84 8.54
N TYR A 123 -4.27 -7.37 8.47
CA TYR A 123 -3.79 -8.13 7.32
C TYR A 123 -4.56 -9.43 7.12
N ALA A 124 -4.85 -10.18 8.19
CA ALA A 124 -5.63 -11.42 8.12
C ALA A 124 -7.09 -11.19 7.70
N GLN A 125 -7.68 -10.04 8.04
CA GLN A 125 -9.03 -9.68 7.60
C GLN A 125 -9.12 -9.37 6.11
N ASN A 126 -8.01 -8.96 5.48
CA ASN A 126 -7.96 -8.58 4.06
C ASN A 126 -7.31 -9.65 3.17
N SER A 127 -6.34 -10.41 3.69
CA SER A 127 -5.67 -11.48 2.96
C SER A 127 -6.50 -12.76 2.99
N ARG A 128 -6.59 -13.46 1.85
CA ARG A 128 -7.12 -14.83 1.80
C ARG A 128 -6.09 -15.87 2.28
N LEU A 129 -5.02 -15.43 2.94
CA LEU A 129 -3.90 -16.27 3.36
C LEU A 129 -4.04 -16.64 4.86
N PRO A 130 -3.65 -17.87 5.26
CA PRO A 130 -3.66 -18.27 6.66
C PRO A 130 -2.75 -17.38 7.52
N GLN A 131 -3.15 -17.11 8.78
CA GLN A 131 -2.41 -16.28 9.74
C GLN A 131 -0.91 -16.62 9.90
N GLY A 132 -0.52 -17.88 9.65
CA GLY A 132 0.87 -18.34 9.74
C GLY A 132 1.83 -17.77 8.68
N LEU A 133 1.31 -17.08 7.66
CA LEU A 133 2.10 -16.42 6.60
C LEU A 133 2.08 -14.89 6.71
N CYS A 134 1.67 -14.35 7.86
CA CYS A 134 1.63 -12.90 8.07
C CYS A 134 3.05 -12.29 8.02
N PRO A 135 3.33 -11.36 7.09
CA PRO A 135 4.65 -10.74 6.97
C PRO A 135 5.10 -9.99 8.23
N PHE A 136 4.18 -9.55 9.08
CA PHE A 136 4.50 -8.83 10.32
C PHE A 136 5.07 -9.71 11.42
N THR A 137 4.78 -11.01 11.42
CA THR A 137 5.22 -11.96 12.46
C THR A 137 6.17 -13.03 11.96
N ALA A 138 6.18 -13.28 10.65
CA ALA A 138 6.99 -14.33 10.04
C ALA A 138 8.49 -13.97 10.02
N PRO A 139 9.38 -14.81 10.60
CA PRO A 139 10.80 -14.75 10.29
C PRO A 139 11.03 -15.10 8.82
N GLY A 140 11.87 -14.34 8.11
CA GLY A 140 12.14 -14.61 6.69
C GLY A 140 10.94 -14.41 5.76
N TYR A 141 10.03 -13.48 6.09
CA TYR A 141 8.82 -13.20 5.31
C TYR A 141 9.06 -13.01 3.80
N ARG A 142 10.24 -12.52 3.42
CA ARG A 142 10.64 -12.33 2.01
C ARG A 142 10.76 -13.64 1.24
N ASP A 143 11.06 -14.75 1.92
CA ASP A 143 11.22 -16.07 1.32
C ASP A 143 9.91 -16.88 1.34
N MET A 144 8.89 -16.41 2.05
CA MET A 144 7.60 -17.10 2.20
C MET A 144 6.70 -17.02 0.97
N ILE A 145 6.95 -16.05 0.09
CA ILE A 145 6.14 -15.79 -1.11
C ILE A 145 7.10 -15.71 -2.30
N ASP A 146 7.57 -16.88 -2.75
CA ASP A 146 8.02 -17.00 -4.13
C ASP A 146 6.77 -16.87 -5.01
N GLY A 147 6.65 -15.75 -5.74
CA GLY A 147 5.51 -15.48 -6.61
C GLY A 147 5.23 -16.60 -7.62
N GLY A 148 6.26 -17.41 -7.96
CA GLY A 148 6.11 -18.63 -8.75
C GLY A 148 5.31 -19.73 -8.03
N LYS A 149 5.60 -19.99 -6.75
CA LYS A 149 4.91 -21.04 -5.96
C LYS A 149 3.48 -20.68 -5.61
N LEU A 150 3.17 -19.40 -5.42
CA LEU A 150 1.80 -18.94 -5.19
C LEU A 150 0.91 -19.10 -6.42
N MET A 151 1.47 -18.93 -7.62
CA MET A 151 0.74 -19.22 -8.87
C MET A 151 0.51 -20.73 -9.07
N GLU A 152 1.48 -21.59 -8.72
CA GLU A 152 1.28 -23.05 -8.72
C GLU A 152 0.16 -23.48 -7.76
N MET A 153 0.13 -22.95 -6.53
CA MET A 153 -0.91 -23.27 -5.55
C MET A 153 -2.33 -22.78 -5.93
N VAL A 154 -2.42 -21.76 -6.80
CA VAL A 154 -3.70 -21.24 -7.31
C VAL A 154 -4.17 -22.01 -8.56
N LEU A 155 -3.24 -22.59 -9.31
CA LEU A 155 -3.52 -23.34 -10.54
C LEU A 155 -3.77 -24.84 -10.30
N ASP A 156 -3.39 -25.39 -9.14
CA ASP A 156 -3.67 -26.78 -8.73
C ASP A 156 -5.10 -26.99 -8.18
N LYS A 157 -6.12 -26.43 -8.86
CA LYS A 157 -7.54 -26.74 -8.61
C LYS A 157 -8.28 -27.21 -9.86
#